data_AF-A0A402BPD8-F1
#
_entry.id   AF-A0A402BPD8-F1
#
_cell.length_a   1.000
_cell.length_b   1.000
_cell.length_c   1.000
_cell.angle_alpha   90.00
_cell.angle_beta   90.00
_cell.angle_gamma   90.00
#
_symmetry.space_group_name_H-M   'P 1'
#
loop_
_entity.id
_entity.type
_entity.pdbx_description
1 polymer ?
#
loop_
_entity_poly.entity_id
_entity_poly.type
_entity_poly.pdbx_seq_one_letter_code
_entity_poly.pdbx_strand_id
1 'polypeptide(L)'
;MPTPIVNIRKFTVAPDIIYSLIKAQAGTLAKSVGECVMNSIDADAKVIEITISQAKITIRDDGCGFKSRQEIEQCFEVFGFDHIEEERSFGQFGIGRAQLWNYCPTVWRTNEFRMVVDIRNRGLDYELSDGLPYQEGLLIEGEFYELLSAHDLYLFERELKELVKFVYVPVLVNGKRINKDAAKEKWTHQTSDAWIKLKENGDLAVYNLGFLVRSYPADQFGYGGIVVSKPGIHFALNMARNDILTADCEVWKRVKPFLQQGEKTSRIRMTDARRGQLAQLFLAGQLDEKAVKESKIVQDILGKYHSISEISPELLWGDKPVAAALPGNTLAEYLHRSKRAFILNSTTLERFRADNVHEFMEQIKQGMVRIHPWYKDANPVAVEDFREICRDFSELRLPLSPKEWTKEEQAAVTVLNQISGKVFECIVGRHRKGLGIRRVDLGVSDTAKSWTDGSSHITFDRKTIALARRGIGGWQLLLNMMLQEYLLNSPVSEEFSAEPAFYQRYHEATIYGLEPHSALLETAFKLYVNYCRKKGIAVNQRTIAGFDLLGGRFEEDR
;
A
#
# COMPACT_ATOMS: atom_id res chain seq x y z
N MET A 1 33.35 58.21 14.36
CA MET A 1 32.40 57.57 13.42
C MET A 1 30.99 57.91 13.87
N PRO A 2 30.07 58.30 12.99
CA PRO A 2 28.71 58.62 13.40
C PRO A 2 28.00 57.36 13.89
N THR A 3 27.37 57.45 15.07
CA THR A 3 26.59 56.38 15.67
C THR A 3 25.40 56.04 14.76
N PRO A 4 25.17 54.76 14.41
CA PRO A 4 24.04 54.40 13.57
C PRO A 4 22.72 54.73 14.27
N ILE A 5 21.82 55.41 13.56
CA ILE A 5 20.46 55.68 14.04
C ILE A 5 19.65 54.39 13.86
N VAL A 6 19.29 53.77 14.98
CA VAL A 6 18.41 52.59 15.00
C VAL A 6 16.97 53.07 14.99
N ASN A 7 16.25 52.80 13.90
CA ASN A 7 14.82 53.07 13.79
C ASN A 7 14.04 51.77 14.02
N ILE A 8 13.29 51.69 15.12
CA ILE A 8 12.36 50.60 15.38
C ILE A 8 11.09 50.85 14.57
N ARG A 9 10.73 49.92 13.69
CA ARG A 9 9.51 49.96 12.88
C ARG A 9 8.67 48.73 13.14
N LYS A 10 7.35 48.86 13.08
CA LYS A 10 6.41 47.74 13.15
C LYS A 10 6.11 47.24 11.74
N PHE A 11 5.97 45.92 11.59
CA PHE A 11 5.41 45.34 10.38
C PHE A 11 3.92 45.68 10.28
N THR A 12 3.42 45.82 9.05
CA THR A 12 2.00 46.00 8.74
C THR A 12 1.57 44.92 7.76
N VAL A 13 0.28 44.56 7.79
CA VAL A 13 -0.31 43.54 6.93
C VAL A 13 -1.12 44.24 5.85
N ALA A 14 -0.90 43.89 4.59
CA ALA A 14 -1.70 44.40 3.47
C ALA A 14 -3.09 43.73 3.45
N PRO A 15 -4.17 44.43 3.06
CA PRO A 15 -5.51 43.84 2.98
C PRO A 15 -5.60 42.57 2.13
N ASP A 16 -4.84 42.48 1.04
CA ASP A 16 -4.80 41.30 0.15
C ASP A 16 -4.33 40.02 0.85
N ILE A 17 -3.58 40.16 1.95
CA ILE A 17 -3.16 39.02 2.77
C ILE A 17 -4.37 38.40 3.47
N ILE A 18 -5.36 39.18 3.88
CA ILE A 18 -6.58 38.67 4.53
C ILE A 18 -7.35 37.77 3.56
N TYR A 19 -7.56 38.23 2.32
CA TYR A 19 -8.20 37.42 1.29
C TYR A 19 -7.41 36.13 0.99
N SER A 20 -6.09 36.26 0.89
CA SER A 20 -5.18 35.12 0.67
C SER A 20 -5.23 34.11 1.82
N LEU A 21 -5.32 34.57 3.07
CA LEU A 21 -5.44 33.73 4.26
C LEU A 21 -6.77 32.96 4.27
N ILE A 22 -7.89 33.63 3.99
CA ILE A 22 -9.21 32.99 3.92
C ILE A 22 -9.20 31.85 2.88
N LYS A 23 -8.69 32.14 1.68
CA LYS A 23 -8.63 31.15 0.59
C LYS A 23 -7.65 30.03 0.87
N ALA A 24 -6.47 30.32 1.42
CA ALA A 24 -5.45 29.31 1.70
C ALA A 24 -5.82 28.39 2.87
N GLN A 25 -6.64 28.87 3.83
CA GLN A 25 -7.13 28.06 4.94
C GLN A 25 -8.41 27.28 4.62
N ALA A 26 -9.21 27.73 3.65
CA ALA A 26 -10.43 27.05 3.22
C ALA A 26 -10.10 25.76 2.43
N GLY A 27 -9.83 24.68 3.16
CA GLY A 27 -9.53 23.37 2.58
C GLY A 27 -10.76 22.69 1.99
N THR A 28 -11.63 22.15 2.84
CA THR A 28 -12.88 21.48 2.46
C THR A 28 -14.07 22.16 3.12
N LEU A 29 -15.25 22.09 2.50
CA LEU A 29 -16.48 22.64 3.09
C LEU A 29 -16.75 22.04 4.48
N ALA A 30 -16.50 20.74 4.66
CA ALA A 30 -16.66 20.07 5.95
C ALA A 30 -15.76 20.65 7.05
N LYS A 31 -14.52 21.05 6.71
CA LYS A 31 -13.63 21.74 7.66
C LYS A 31 -14.11 23.15 7.98
N SER A 32 -14.56 23.92 6.99
CA SER A 32 -15.15 25.24 7.21
C SER A 32 -16.36 25.17 8.14
N VAL A 33 -17.23 24.18 7.95
CA VAL A 33 -18.38 23.93 8.84
C VAL A 33 -17.93 23.39 10.20
N GLY A 34 -16.87 22.59 10.24
CA GLY A 34 -16.25 22.13 11.49
C GLY A 34 -15.74 23.30 12.36
N GLU A 35 -15.20 24.36 11.75
CA GLU A 35 -14.85 25.60 12.45
C GLU A 35 -16.08 26.31 13.04
N CYS A 36 -17.21 26.34 12.32
CA CYS A 36 -18.48 26.83 12.88
C CYS A 36 -18.91 25.99 14.09
N VAL A 37 -18.84 24.66 14.00
CA VAL A 37 -19.16 23.75 15.12
C VAL A 37 -18.30 24.06 16.34
N MET A 38 -16.98 24.24 16.17
CA MET A 38 -16.08 24.58 17.27
C MET A 38 -16.43 25.94 17.90
N ASN A 39 -16.76 26.96 17.09
CA ASN A 39 -17.17 28.27 17.60
C ASN A 39 -18.50 28.21 18.36
N SER A 40 -19.48 27.42 17.89
CA SER A 40 -20.74 27.20 18.61
C SER A 40 -20.50 26.57 19.98
N ILE A 41 -19.54 25.63 20.09
CA ILE A 41 -19.17 25.04 21.38
C ILE A 41 -18.52 26.07 22.31
N ASP A 42 -17.62 26.90 21.80
CA ASP A 42 -17.02 28.00 22.57
C ASP A 42 -18.07 29.03 23.01
N ALA A 43 -19.20 29.12 22.30
CA ALA A 43 -20.36 29.94 22.67
C ALA A 43 -21.35 29.24 23.63
N ASP A 44 -20.96 28.11 24.22
CA ASP A 44 -21.75 27.28 25.14
C ASP A 44 -23.03 26.67 24.53
N ALA A 45 -23.04 26.40 23.23
CA ALA A 45 -24.17 25.71 22.58
C ALA A 45 -24.39 24.31 23.16
N LYS A 46 -25.66 23.93 23.34
CA LYS A 46 -26.11 22.60 23.76
C LYS A 46 -26.57 21.75 22.58
N VAL A 47 -26.87 22.36 21.44
CA VAL A 47 -27.18 21.65 20.19
C VAL A 47 -26.72 22.46 18.99
N ILE A 48 -26.22 21.77 17.96
CA ILE A 48 -25.84 22.39 16.69
C ILE A 48 -26.57 21.66 15.56
N GLU A 49 -27.35 22.41 14.79
CA GLU A 49 -28.17 21.92 13.69
C GLU A 49 -27.65 22.45 12.36
N ILE A 50 -27.32 21.54 11.45
CA ILE A 50 -26.83 21.85 10.12
C ILE A 50 -27.82 21.29 9.12
N THR A 51 -28.36 22.15 8.26
CA THR A 51 -29.19 21.74 7.12
C THR A 51 -28.43 22.06 5.85
N ILE A 52 -28.25 21.08 4.97
CA ILE A 52 -27.50 21.25 3.73
C ILE A 52 -28.22 20.59 2.55
N SER A 53 -28.18 21.27 1.41
CA SER A 53 -28.66 20.79 0.11
C SER A 53 -27.64 21.16 -0.97
N GLN A 54 -27.93 20.86 -2.24
CA GLN A 54 -27.03 21.22 -3.33
C GLN A 54 -26.82 22.74 -3.48
N ALA A 55 -27.80 23.54 -3.08
CA ALA A 55 -27.79 24.98 -3.32
C ALA A 55 -27.49 25.82 -2.08
N LYS A 56 -27.79 25.29 -0.88
CA LYS A 56 -27.74 26.08 0.35
C LYS A 56 -27.28 25.28 1.56
N ILE A 57 -26.75 26.01 2.54
CA ILE A 57 -26.44 25.54 3.88
C ILE A 57 -27.02 26.49 4.93
N THR A 58 -27.47 25.90 6.02
CA THR A 58 -27.90 26.60 7.23
C THR A 58 -27.22 25.96 8.43
N ILE A 59 -26.62 26.76 9.30
CA ILE A 59 -26.02 26.33 10.56
C ILE A 59 -26.70 27.10 11.68
N ARG A 60 -27.26 26.40 12.66
CA ARG A 60 -27.94 26.98 13.80
C ARG A 60 -27.40 26.39 15.10
N ASP A 61 -27.22 27.23 16.11
CA ASP A 61 -26.94 26.81 17.47
C ASP A 61 -27.79 27.60 18.49
N ASP A 62 -27.77 27.12 19.74
CA ASP A 62 -28.42 27.74 20.90
C ASP A 62 -27.41 28.32 21.89
N GLY A 63 -26.23 28.72 21.40
CA GLY A 63 -25.19 29.37 22.21
C GLY A 63 -25.56 30.80 22.60
N CYS A 64 -24.62 31.54 23.19
CA CYS A 64 -24.85 32.92 23.60
C CYS A 64 -24.84 33.95 22.44
N GLY A 65 -24.26 33.58 21.30
CA GLY A 65 -24.13 34.45 20.13
C GLY A 65 -23.31 35.72 20.40
N PHE A 66 -23.36 36.70 19.49
CA PHE A 66 -22.74 38.02 19.71
C PHE A 66 -23.70 38.90 20.52
N LYS A 67 -23.30 39.28 21.74
CA LYS A 67 -24.13 39.99 22.72
C LYS A 67 -24.20 41.50 22.48
N SER A 68 -23.18 42.07 21.83
CA SER A 68 -23.11 43.50 21.58
C SER A 68 -22.46 43.85 20.24
N ARG A 69 -22.71 45.06 19.76
CA ARG A 69 -22.04 45.61 18.58
C ARG A 69 -20.52 45.67 18.76
N GLN A 70 -20.06 46.04 19.96
CA GLN A 70 -18.63 46.07 20.27
C GLN A 70 -18.00 44.67 20.14
N GLU A 71 -18.72 43.62 20.56
CA GLU A 71 -18.25 42.25 20.40
C GLU A 71 -18.16 41.84 18.92
N ILE A 72 -19.07 42.31 18.06
CA ILE A 72 -18.99 42.09 16.61
C ILE A 72 -17.76 42.80 16.03
N GLU A 73 -17.56 44.08 16.35
CA GLU A 73 -16.41 44.86 15.89
C GLU A 73 -15.09 44.25 16.40
N GLN A 74 -15.09 43.66 17.60
CA GLN A 74 -13.89 43.06 18.19
C GLN A 74 -13.66 41.61 17.79
N CYS A 75 -14.71 40.79 17.57
CA CYS A 75 -14.61 39.33 17.40
C CYS A 75 -15.10 38.82 16.03
N PHE A 76 -15.85 39.61 15.27
CA PHE A 76 -16.31 39.26 13.93
C PHE A 76 -15.52 39.99 12.84
N GLU A 77 -15.21 41.27 13.03
CA GLU A 77 -14.55 42.13 12.03
C GLU A 77 -13.04 41.93 11.98
N VAL A 78 -12.37 41.80 13.12
CA VAL A 78 -10.91 41.68 13.17
C VAL A 78 -10.48 40.21 13.00
N PHE A 79 -9.43 39.94 12.23
CA PHE A 79 -8.82 38.60 12.13
C PHE A 79 -7.60 38.52 13.04
N GLY A 80 -7.62 37.56 13.98
CA GLY A 80 -6.64 37.48 15.05
C GLY A 80 -6.94 38.50 16.14
N PHE A 81 -7.21 38.03 17.36
CA PHE A 81 -7.52 38.89 18.49
C PHE A 81 -6.36 38.86 19.49
N ASP A 82 -6.03 40.01 20.07
CA ASP A 82 -5.28 40.05 21.32
C ASP A 82 -6.21 39.51 22.42
N HIS A 83 -5.81 38.41 23.06
CA HIS A 83 -6.63 37.66 24.00
C HIS A 83 -7.21 38.54 25.12
N ILE A 84 -8.52 38.79 25.08
CA ILE A 84 -9.27 39.32 26.23
C ILE A 84 -9.84 38.11 26.97
N GLU A 85 -9.24 37.80 28.13
CA GLU A 85 -9.70 37.10 29.35
C GLU A 85 -10.75 35.96 29.33
N GLU A 86 -11.36 35.56 28.22
CA GLU A 86 -12.34 34.46 28.17
C GLU A 86 -11.69 33.11 27.83
N GLU A 87 -11.95 32.10 28.66
CA GLU A 87 -11.47 30.71 28.48
C GLU A 87 -12.17 30.03 27.29
N ARG A 88 -11.61 30.15 26.08
CA ARG A 88 -12.08 29.42 24.88
C ARG A 88 -11.48 28.02 24.81
N SER A 89 -12.30 27.03 24.46
CA SER A 89 -11.87 25.64 24.33
C SER A 89 -11.19 25.34 22.99
N PHE A 90 -11.59 26.01 21.91
CA PHE A 90 -11.06 25.78 20.56
C PHE A 90 -10.47 27.06 19.92
N GLY A 91 -11.20 28.17 19.95
CA GLY A 91 -11.03 29.40 19.16
C GLY A 91 -9.88 30.34 19.54
N GLN A 92 -8.62 29.93 19.44
CA GLN A 92 -7.46 30.76 19.80
C GLN A 92 -7.02 31.79 18.75
N PHE A 93 -7.21 31.52 17.45
CA PHE A 93 -6.62 32.34 16.36
C PHE A 93 -7.60 33.29 15.66
N GLY A 94 -8.91 33.15 15.91
CA GLY A 94 -9.90 34.11 15.43
C GLY A 94 -10.04 34.25 13.90
N ILE A 95 -9.75 33.20 13.12
CA ILE A 95 -9.84 33.21 11.64
C ILE A 95 -10.73 32.11 11.04
N GLY A 96 -10.98 31.02 11.77
CA GLY A 96 -11.70 29.85 11.27
C GLY A 96 -13.09 30.15 10.68
N ARG A 97 -13.82 31.11 11.26
CA ARG A 97 -15.16 31.52 10.81
C ARG A 97 -15.20 31.97 9.34
N ALA A 98 -14.11 32.56 8.84
CA ALA A 98 -14.06 33.12 7.49
C ALA A 98 -13.92 32.04 6.40
N GLN A 99 -13.51 30.82 6.76
CA GLN A 99 -13.32 29.74 5.79
C GLN A 99 -14.61 29.35 5.06
N LEU A 100 -15.78 29.60 5.66
CA LEU A 100 -17.08 29.33 5.03
C LEU A 100 -17.36 30.29 3.86
N TRP A 101 -16.86 31.52 3.93
CA TRP A 101 -17.09 32.56 2.92
C TRP A 101 -16.42 32.25 1.57
N ASN A 102 -15.47 31.31 1.54
CA ASN A 102 -14.89 30.81 0.30
C ASN A 102 -15.91 30.01 -0.54
N TYR A 103 -16.94 29.43 0.10
CA TYR A 103 -17.92 28.55 -0.53
C TYR A 103 -19.27 29.22 -0.78
N CYS A 104 -19.66 30.21 0.02
CA CYS A 104 -20.93 30.93 -0.12
C CYS A 104 -20.85 32.36 0.45
N PRO A 105 -21.62 33.34 -0.08
CA PRO A 105 -22.04 34.47 0.73
C PRO A 105 -22.80 33.97 1.95
N THR A 106 -22.67 34.66 3.07
CA THR A 106 -23.33 34.26 4.32
C THR A 106 -24.09 35.40 4.96
N VAL A 107 -25.24 35.08 5.54
CA VAL A 107 -26.03 35.94 6.41
C VAL A 107 -25.98 35.34 7.81
N TRP A 108 -25.49 36.12 8.77
CA TRP A 108 -25.38 35.73 10.17
C TRP A 108 -26.44 36.50 10.96
N ARG A 109 -27.25 35.79 11.75
CA ARG A 109 -28.28 36.34 12.64
C ARG A 109 -28.02 35.86 14.06
N THR A 110 -27.96 36.80 15.00
CA THR A 110 -27.74 36.52 16.42
C THR A 110 -28.28 37.68 17.22
N ASN A 111 -28.98 37.40 18.32
CA ASN A 111 -29.64 38.41 19.13
C ASN A 111 -30.38 39.43 18.22
N GLU A 112 -30.04 40.71 18.28
CA GLU A 112 -30.66 41.77 17.46
C GLU A 112 -29.84 42.15 16.21
N PHE A 113 -28.79 41.40 15.90
CA PHE A 113 -27.80 41.75 14.88
C PHE A 113 -27.91 40.90 13.61
N ARG A 114 -27.54 41.49 12.48
CA ARG A 114 -27.39 40.81 11.20
C ARG A 114 -26.09 41.23 10.52
N MET A 115 -25.29 40.26 10.10
CA MET A 115 -24.07 40.50 9.32
C MET A 115 -24.18 39.80 7.95
N VAL A 116 -23.91 40.50 6.85
CA VAL A 116 -23.91 39.93 5.49
C VAL A 116 -22.51 40.04 4.89
N VAL A 117 -21.95 38.89 4.52
CA VAL A 117 -20.59 38.79 3.97
C VAL A 117 -20.62 38.11 2.61
N ASP A 118 -20.00 38.71 1.60
CA ASP A 118 -19.79 38.13 0.28
C ASP A 118 -18.40 38.53 -0.24
N ILE A 119 -17.41 37.68 0.03
CA ILE A 119 -16.02 38.04 -0.28
C ILE A 119 -15.68 38.01 -1.77
N ARG A 120 -16.49 37.33 -2.60
CA ARG A 120 -16.25 37.27 -4.05
C ARG A 120 -16.78 38.51 -4.76
N ASN A 121 -17.91 39.04 -4.31
CA ASN A 121 -18.58 40.18 -4.95
C ASN A 121 -18.34 41.52 -4.24
N ARG A 122 -18.04 41.52 -2.94
CA ARG A 122 -17.92 42.73 -2.11
C ARG A 122 -16.53 42.90 -1.45
N GLY A 123 -15.59 42.01 -1.75
CA GLY A 123 -14.25 42.07 -1.15
C GLY A 123 -14.29 41.81 0.36
N LEU A 124 -13.63 42.62 1.17
CA LEU A 124 -13.58 42.42 2.62
C LEU A 124 -14.69 43.19 3.37
N ASP A 125 -15.54 43.92 2.64
CA ASP A 125 -16.63 44.68 3.24
C ASP A 125 -17.79 43.75 3.65
N TYR A 126 -18.40 44.05 4.80
CA TYR A 126 -19.61 43.38 5.28
C TYR A 126 -20.68 44.40 5.68
N GLU A 127 -21.95 44.04 5.52
CA GLU A 127 -23.06 44.85 6.03
C GLU A 127 -23.39 44.44 7.47
N LEU A 128 -23.46 45.40 8.39
CA LEU A 128 -23.95 45.22 9.76
C LEU A 128 -25.28 45.96 9.94
N SER A 129 -26.28 45.28 10.48
CA SER A 129 -27.56 45.87 10.89
C SER A 129 -27.87 45.50 12.35
N ASP A 130 -28.42 46.44 13.11
CA ASP A 130 -28.85 46.30 14.50
C ASP A 130 -30.36 46.57 14.66
N GLY A 131 -30.91 46.30 15.86
CA GLY A 131 -32.32 46.54 16.19
C GLY A 131 -33.32 45.61 15.49
N LEU A 132 -32.87 44.44 15.04
CA LEU A 132 -33.72 43.42 14.43
C LEU A 132 -34.39 42.54 15.50
N PRO A 133 -35.45 41.79 15.16
CA PRO A 133 -36.08 40.85 16.08
C PRO A 133 -35.06 39.87 16.70
N TYR A 134 -35.27 39.52 17.96
CA TYR A 134 -34.36 38.64 18.69
C TYR A 134 -34.22 37.26 18.02
N GLN A 135 -32.97 36.84 17.79
CA GLN A 135 -32.57 35.51 17.34
C GLN A 135 -31.80 34.82 18.47
N GLU A 136 -32.34 33.70 18.98
CA GLU A 136 -31.62 32.85 19.94
C GLU A 136 -30.40 32.22 19.27
N GLY A 137 -29.27 32.25 19.99
CA GLY A 137 -27.98 31.76 19.52
C GLY A 137 -27.54 32.38 18.20
N LEU A 138 -26.94 31.56 17.34
CA LEU A 138 -26.47 31.98 16.04
C LEU A 138 -27.17 31.18 14.93
N LEU A 139 -27.59 31.88 13.88
CA LEU A 139 -28.07 31.34 12.62
C LEU A 139 -27.18 31.86 11.49
N ILE A 140 -26.56 30.96 10.74
CA ILE A 140 -25.78 31.25 9.54
C ILE A 140 -26.51 30.64 8.35
N GLU A 141 -26.82 31.45 7.35
CA GLU A 141 -27.41 31.00 6.09
C GLU A 141 -26.46 31.33 4.94
N GLY A 142 -26.27 30.40 4.01
CA GLY A 142 -25.46 30.63 2.83
C GLY A 142 -26.00 29.90 1.60
N GLU A 143 -25.95 30.57 0.46
CA GLU A 143 -26.22 30.00 -0.86
C GLU A 143 -24.89 29.75 -1.56
N PHE A 144 -24.62 28.52 -2.01
CA PHE A 144 -23.31 28.21 -2.58
C PHE A 144 -23.08 28.99 -3.88
N TYR A 145 -21.86 29.51 -4.07
CA TYR A 145 -21.48 30.14 -5.34
C TYR A 145 -21.59 29.16 -6.52
N GLU A 146 -21.37 27.88 -6.24
CA GLU A 146 -21.47 26.78 -7.19
C GLU A 146 -22.32 25.66 -6.57
N LEU A 147 -23.28 25.13 -7.33
CA LEU A 147 -24.11 24.02 -6.87
C LEU A 147 -23.25 22.81 -6.54
N LEU A 148 -23.43 22.25 -5.35
CA LEU A 148 -22.77 21.02 -4.95
C LEU A 148 -23.37 19.84 -5.73
N SER A 149 -22.52 18.94 -6.21
CA SER A 149 -22.99 17.67 -6.75
C SER A 149 -23.51 16.75 -5.64
N ALA A 150 -24.26 15.71 -6.02
CA ALA A 150 -24.64 14.66 -5.07
C ALA A 150 -23.43 13.95 -4.44
N HIS A 151 -22.30 13.89 -5.16
CA HIS A 151 -21.06 13.34 -4.65
C HIS A 151 -20.42 14.24 -3.60
N ASP A 152 -20.42 15.56 -3.82
CA ASP A 152 -19.87 16.54 -2.87
C ASP A 152 -20.64 16.53 -1.55
N LEU A 153 -21.97 16.43 -1.62
CA LEU A 153 -22.82 16.28 -0.43
C LEU A 153 -22.48 15.02 0.36
N TYR A 154 -22.32 13.89 -0.32
CA TYR A 154 -21.94 12.63 0.33
C TYR A 154 -20.55 12.71 0.98
N LEU A 155 -19.58 13.33 0.30
CA LEU A 155 -18.24 13.54 0.85
C LEU A 155 -18.27 14.48 2.06
N PHE A 156 -19.02 15.58 1.97
CA PHE A 156 -19.24 16.53 3.06
C PHE A 156 -19.78 15.83 4.31
N GLU A 157 -20.88 15.08 4.19
CA GLU A 157 -21.49 14.40 5.33
C GLU A 157 -20.54 13.39 5.97
N ARG A 158 -19.81 12.63 5.14
CA ARG A 158 -18.83 11.63 5.61
C ARG A 158 -17.65 12.28 6.32
N GLU A 159 -17.09 13.34 5.74
CA GLU A 159 -15.94 14.05 6.31
C GLU A 159 -16.33 14.77 7.60
N LEU A 160 -17.44 15.53 7.60
CA LEU A 160 -17.91 16.24 8.79
C LEU A 160 -18.19 15.26 9.93
N LYS A 161 -18.85 14.12 9.65
CA LYS A 161 -19.08 13.07 10.64
C LYS A 161 -17.79 12.56 11.28
N GLU A 162 -16.73 12.38 10.51
CA GLU A 162 -15.44 11.96 11.06
C GLU A 162 -14.74 13.10 11.81
N LEU A 163 -14.87 14.35 11.36
CA LEU A 163 -14.32 15.53 12.05
C LEU A 163 -14.93 15.71 13.45
N VAL A 164 -16.26 15.69 13.57
CA VAL A 164 -16.95 16.00 14.84
C VAL A 164 -17.32 14.77 15.66
N LYS A 165 -16.79 13.60 15.28
CA LYS A 165 -17.24 12.27 15.73
C LYS A 165 -17.46 12.15 17.23
N PHE A 166 -16.61 12.79 18.03
CA PHE A 166 -16.59 12.67 19.49
C PHE A 166 -16.81 13.99 20.22
N VAL A 167 -17.19 15.05 19.50
CA VAL A 167 -17.60 16.33 20.10
C VAL A 167 -18.73 16.05 21.11
N TYR A 168 -18.69 16.69 22.27
CA TYR A 168 -19.62 16.40 23.37
C TYR A 168 -21.03 16.98 23.14
N VAL A 169 -21.12 18.10 22.41
CA VAL A 169 -22.39 18.72 21.99
C VAL A 169 -23.02 17.93 20.84
N PRO A 170 -24.32 17.55 20.89
CA PRO A 170 -25.03 16.96 19.76
C PRO A 170 -24.92 17.80 18.47
N VAL A 171 -24.42 17.17 17.39
CA VAL A 171 -24.36 17.77 16.05
C VAL A 171 -25.30 17.01 15.14
N LEU A 172 -26.29 17.71 14.57
CA LEU A 172 -27.29 17.16 13.68
C LEU A 172 -27.04 17.67 12.26
N VAL A 173 -27.04 16.76 11.27
CA VAL A 173 -27.03 17.10 9.84
C VAL A 173 -28.32 16.61 9.23
N ASN A 174 -29.10 17.50 8.62
CA ASN A 174 -30.40 17.21 8.01
C ASN A 174 -31.33 16.43 8.98
N GLY A 175 -31.35 16.86 10.25
CA GLY A 175 -32.14 16.26 11.32
C GLY A 175 -31.56 14.98 11.94
N LYS A 176 -30.42 14.47 11.44
CA LYS A 176 -29.79 13.24 11.94
C LYS A 176 -28.53 13.55 12.74
N ARG A 177 -28.46 13.07 13.98
CA ARG A 177 -27.24 13.17 14.80
C ARG A 177 -26.08 12.38 14.16
N ILE A 178 -24.93 13.03 13.98
CA ILE A 178 -23.74 12.45 13.33
C ILE A 178 -22.61 12.10 14.29
N ASN A 179 -22.53 12.76 15.45
CA ASN A 179 -21.53 12.51 16.48
C ASN A 179 -22.03 11.55 17.58
N LYS A 180 -21.11 11.07 18.41
CA LYS A 180 -21.39 10.15 19.52
C LYS A 180 -20.58 10.49 20.77
N ASP A 181 -21.07 9.99 21.90
CA ASP A 181 -20.47 10.23 23.21
C ASP A 181 -19.26 9.31 23.44
N ALA A 182 -18.07 9.91 23.56
CA ALA A 182 -16.83 9.18 23.80
C ALA A 182 -16.85 8.41 25.14
N ALA A 183 -17.53 8.93 26.18
CA ALA A 183 -17.56 8.28 27.49
C ALA A 183 -18.33 6.94 27.48
N LYS A 184 -19.21 6.72 26.50
CA LYS A 184 -20.03 5.51 26.37
C LYS A 184 -19.38 4.41 25.51
N GLU A 185 -18.21 4.68 24.94
CA GLU A 185 -17.51 3.73 24.08
C GLU A 185 -16.65 2.74 24.89
N LYS A 186 -16.32 1.62 24.24
CA LYS A 186 -15.36 0.65 24.78
C LYS A 186 -13.94 1.04 24.37
N TRP A 187 -13.10 1.32 25.36
CA TRP A 187 -11.72 1.76 25.24
C TRP A 187 -10.73 0.69 25.73
N THR A 188 -9.56 0.63 25.11
CA THR A 188 -8.44 -0.23 25.53
C THR A 188 -7.75 0.32 26.78
N HIS A 189 -7.53 1.64 26.81
CA HIS A 189 -7.03 2.35 27.98
C HIS A 189 -7.88 3.59 28.25
N GLN A 190 -8.01 3.92 29.54
CA GLN A 190 -8.64 5.15 30.00
C GLN A 190 -7.68 5.80 31.01
N THR A 191 -7.12 6.95 30.65
CA THR A 191 -6.19 7.69 31.51
C THR A 191 -6.88 8.93 32.09
N SER A 192 -6.20 9.73 32.91
CA SER A 192 -6.71 11.04 33.32
C SER A 192 -6.83 12.01 32.13
N ASP A 193 -5.99 11.84 31.10
CA ASP A 193 -5.88 12.76 29.97
C ASP A 193 -6.75 12.37 28.77
N ALA A 194 -6.92 11.07 28.49
CA ALA A 194 -7.51 10.60 27.24
C ALA A 194 -8.18 9.22 27.34
N TRP A 195 -9.07 8.97 26.39
CA TRP A 195 -9.59 7.66 26.04
C TRP A 195 -8.83 7.10 24.84
N ILE A 196 -8.36 5.85 24.93
CA ILE A 196 -7.48 5.23 23.92
C ILE A 196 -8.03 3.87 23.53
N LYS A 197 -8.23 3.65 22.23
CA LYS A 197 -8.64 2.37 21.66
C LYS A 197 -7.62 1.94 20.63
N LEU A 198 -6.96 0.81 20.88
CA LEU A 198 -6.00 0.23 19.95
C LEU A 198 -6.70 -0.71 18.97
N LYS A 199 -6.21 -0.76 17.73
CA LYS A 199 -6.67 -1.68 16.69
C LYS A 199 -5.46 -2.26 15.97
N GLU A 200 -5.57 -3.52 15.54
CA GLU A 200 -4.49 -4.18 14.78
C GLU A 200 -4.25 -3.53 13.40
N ASN A 201 -5.29 -2.98 12.79
CA ASN A 201 -5.27 -2.44 11.43
C ASN A 201 -5.88 -1.02 11.37
N GLY A 202 -5.54 -0.30 10.30
CA GLY A 202 -6.01 1.06 10.02
C GLY A 202 -5.17 2.13 10.73
N ASP A 203 -5.44 3.39 10.42
CA ASP A 203 -4.70 4.52 11.02
C ASP A 203 -5.09 4.76 12.48
N LEU A 204 -4.22 5.47 13.20
CA LEU A 204 -4.47 6.00 14.52
C LEU A 204 -5.05 7.42 14.42
N ALA A 205 -6.36 7.54 14.58
CA ALA A 205 -7.04 8.85 14.59
C ALA A 205 -6.96 9.51 15.98
N VAL A 206 -6.58 10.78 16.03
CA VAL A 206 -6.46 11.56 17.27
C VAL A 206 -7.43 12.73 17.25
N TYR A 207 -8.24 12.80 18.31
CA TYR A 207 -9.27 13.80 18.53
C TYR A 207 -8.91 14.68 19.72
N ASN A 208 -8.87 15.99 19.51
CA ASN A 208 -8.73 16.99 20.58
C ASN A 208 -10.12 17.50 20.95
N LEU A 209 -10.54 17.27 22.19
CA LEU A 209 -11.89 17.59 22.69
C LEU A 209 -13.02 17.06 21.78
N GLY A 210 -12.76 15.91 21.17
CA GLY A 210 -13.72 15.24 20.30
C GLY A 210 -13.71 15.66 18.83
N PHE A 211 -12.92 16.68 18.47
CA PHE A 211 -12.69 17.09 17.08
C PHE A 211 -11.44 16.43 16.50
N LEU A 212 -11.52 15.86 15.29
CA LEU A 212 -10.41 15.17 14.64
C LEU A 212 -9.30 16.16 14.28
N VAL A 213 -8.09 15.88 14.75
CA VAL A 213 -6.89 16.66 14.43
C VAL A 213 -6.11 15.97 13.33
N ARG A 214 -5.78 14.69 13.54
CA ARG A 214 -4.86 13.95 12.67
C ARG A 214 -5.09 12.44 12.72
N SER A 215 -4.85 11.79 11.59
CA SER A 215 -4.69 10.34 11.52
C SER A 215 -3.22 9.99 11.23
N TYR A 216 -2.61 9.21 12.11
CA TYR A 216 -1.25 8.71 11.92
C TYR A 216 -1.26 7.32 11.29
N PRO A 217 -0.42 7.04 10.28
CA PRO A 217 -0.25 5.70 9.75
C PRO A 217 0.10 4.68 10.85
N ALA A 218 -0.42 3.45 10.69
CA ALA A 218 -0.26 2.39 11.70
C ALA A 218 1.19 2.01 11.98
N ASP A 219 2.08 2.10 10.98
CA ASP A 219 3.50 1.75 11.09
C ASP A 219 4.26 2.68 12.05
N GLN A 220 3.82 3.92 12.24
CA GLN A 220 4.43 4.87 13.17
C GLN A 220 4.30 4.42 14.64
N PHE A 221 3.18 3.79 15.00
CA PHE A 221 2.90 3.34 16.37
C PHE A 221 2.81 1.81 16.50
N GLY A 222 2.88 1.08 15.39
CA GLY A 222 2.66 -0.37 15.31
C GLY A 222 1.20 -0.79 15.37
N TYR A 223 0.28 0.16 15.56
CA TYR A 223 -1.15 -0.05 15.74
C TYR A 223 -1.94 1.10 15.13
N GLY A 224 -3.13 0.76 14.66
CA GLY A 224 -4.19 1.73 14.43
C GLY A 224 -4.94 2.05 15.71
N GLY A 225 -5.95 2.91 15.61
CA GLY A 225 -6.79 3.17 16.76
C GLY A 225 -7.49 4.51 16.78
N ILE A 226 -7.91 4.88 17.98
CA ILE A 226 -8.55 6.14 18.28
C ILE A 226 -7.98 6.66 19.61
N VAL A 227 -7.58 7.92 19.64
CA VAL A 227 -7.27 8.68 20.87
C VAL A 227 -8.21 9.86 20.93
N VAL A 228 -8.89 10.05 22.06
CA VAL A 228 -9.76 11.22 22.29
C VAL A 228 -9.35 11.85 23.61
N SER A 229 -8.98 13.14 23.64
CA SER A 229 -8.73 13.81 24.92
C SER A 229 -10.02 13.94 25.73
N LYS A 230 -9.88 13.91 27.06
CA LYS A 230 -11.01 14.07 27.97
C LYS A 230 -11.49 15.53 28.03
N PRO A 231 -12.74 15.78 28.48
CA PRO A 231 -13.25 17.14 28.66
C PRO A 231 -12.30 18.01 29.49
N GLY A 232 -12.03 19.23 29.04
CA GLY A 232 -11.09 20.17 29.69
C GLY A 232 -9.60 19.86 29.46
N ILE A 233 -9.25 18.81 28.71
CA ILE A 233 -7.86 18.44 28.41
C ILE A 233 -7.54 18.71 26.94
N HIS A 234 -6.58 19.61 26.70
CA HIS A 234 -6.21 20.05 25.35
C HIS A 234 -4.87 19.45 24.92
N PHE A 235 -4.84 18.91 23.70
CA PHE A 235 -3.58 18.75 22.99
C PHE A 235 -3.09 20.11 22.49
N ALA A 236 -1.78 20.37 22.59
CA ALA A 236 -1.17 21.54 21.96
C ALA A 236 -1.04 21.26 20.46
N LEU A 237 -1.68 22.08 19.64
CA LEU A 237 -1.79 21.91 18.20
C LEU A 237 -1.01 23.01 17.47
N ASN A 238 -0.65 22.75 16.21
CA ASN A 238 -0.15 23.81 15.34
C ASN A 238 -1.26 24.82 14.98
N MET A 239 -0.88 25.95 14.39
CA MET A 239 -1.83 27.03 14.03
C MET A 239 -2.97 26.54 13.11
N ALA A 240 -2.68 25.58 12.23
CA ALA A 240 -3.66 24.99 11.30
C ALA A 240 -4.53 23.88 11.92
N ARG A 241 -4.32 23.56 13.21
CA ARG A 241 -5.04 22.53 13.97
C ARG A 241 -5.11 21.15 13.30
N ASN A 242 -4.11 20.81 12.50
CA ASN A 242 -4.04 19.55 11.76
C ASN A 242 -2.88 18.64 12.21
N ASP A 243 -2.10 19.08 13.19
CA ASP A 243 -1.07 18.27 13.83
C ASP A 243 -0.88 18.67 15.29
N ILE A 244 -0.38 17.70 16.06
CA ILE A 244 -0.02 17.88 17.47
C ILE A 244 1.42 18.39 17.53
N LEU A 245 1.69 19.40 18.34
CA LEU A 245 3.04 19.86 18.64
C LEU A 245 3.72 18.83 19.55
N THR A 246 4.19 17.73 18.97
CA THR A 246 4.61 16.55 19.75
C THR A 246 5.77 16.82 20.71
N ALA A 247 6.60 17.83 20.43
CA ALA A 247 7.72 18.23 21.28
C ALA A 247 7.26 19.04 22.51
N ASP A 248 6.18 19.81 22.38
CA ASP A 248 5.72 20.78 23.37
C ASP A 248 4.46 20.31 24.12
N CYS A 249 3.73 19.35 23.56
CA CYS A 249 2.47 18.87 24.14
C CYS A 249 2.72 17.86 25.27
N GLU A 250 2.66 18.32 26.51
CA GLU A 250 2.80 17.47 27.71
C GLU A 250 1.72 16.39 27.82
N VAL A 251 0.48 16.69 27.42
CA VAL A 251 -0.62 15.71 27.38
C VAL A 251 -0.27 14.57 26.42
N TRP A 252 0.24 14.90 25.23
CA TRP A 252 0.64 13.91 24.24
C TRP A 252 1.81 13.04 24.73
N LYS A 253 2.80 13.64 25.41
CA LYS A 253 3.91 12.90 26.03
C LYS A 253 3.43 11.86 27.05
N ARG A 254 2.36 12.14 27.80
CA ARG A 254 1.74 11.18 28.73
C ARG A 254 0.88 10.12 28.05
N VAL A 255 0.25 10.44 26.92
CA VAL A 255 -0.58 9.50 26.14
C VAL A 255 0.26 8.53 25.31
N LYS A 256 1.36 9.00 24.70
CA LYS A 256 2.20 8.24 23.76
C LYS A 256 2.69 6.87 24.28
N PRO A 257 3.11 6.71 25.56
CA PRO A 257 3.53 5.42 26.10
C PRO A 257 2.46 4.32 26.01
N PHE A 258 1.18 4.67 26.13
CA PHE A 258 0.07 3.72 26.01
C PHE A 258 -0.12 3.20 24.58
N LEU A 259 0.32 3.97 23.57
CA LEU A 259 0.33 3.55 22.17
C LEU A 259 1.49 2.59 21.87
N GLN A 260 2.62 2.76 22.57
CA GLN A 260 3.85 1.99 22.33
C GLN A 260 3.87 0.63 23.06
N GLN A 261 3.27 0.55 24.25
CA GLN A 261 3.30 -0.66 25.09
C GLN A 261 2.35 -1.77 24.59
N GLY A 262 1.34 -1.45 23.77
CA GLY A 262 0.30 -2.40 23.37
C GLY A 262 -0.48 -2.96 24.58
N GLU A 263 -1.47 -3.82 24.34
CA GLU A 263 -2.08 -4.59 25.43
C GLU A 263 -1.04 -5.57 26.01
N LYS A 264 -0.58 -5.34 27.24
CA LYS A 264 0.36 -6.23 27.96
C LYS A 264 -0.14 -7.67 28.14
N THR A 265 -1.42 -7.95 27.84
CA THR A 265 -2.14 -9.16 28.24
C THR A 265 -2.41 -10.16 27.12
N SER A 266 -2.18 -9.83 25.85
CA SER A 266 -2.29 -10.80 24.74
C SER A 266 -0.93 -10.97 24.07
N ARG A 267 -0.60 -12.20 23.62
CA ARG A 267 0.57 -12.42 22.74
C ARG A 267 0.39 -11.55 21.51
N ILE A 268 1.00 -10.36 21.53
CA ILE A 268 0.88 -9.35 20.47
C ILE A 268 1.19 -10.04 19.15
N ARG A 269 0.17 -10.15 18.29
CA ARG A 269 0.32 -10.74 16.97
C ARG A 269 1.24 -9.82 16.17
N MET A 270 2.28 -10.39 15.59
CA MET A 270 3.25 -9.62 14.82
C MET A 270 2.68 -9.29 13.43
N THR A 271 1.94 -8.19 13.35
CA THR A 271 1.36 -7.63 12.12
C THR A 271 2.43 -6.93 11.27
N ASP A 272 2.17 -6.67 9.99
CA ASP A 272 3.11 -5.92 9.15
C ASP A 272 3.31 -4.48 9.64
N ALA A 273 2.28 -3.83 10.17
CA ALA A 273 2.41 -2.50 10.80
C ALA A 273 3.37 -2.55 11.99
N ARG A 274 3.27 -3.58 12.84
CA ARG A 274 4.20 -3.76 13.97
C ARG A 274 5.62 -4.05 13.50
N ARG A 275 5.79 -4.81 12.41
CA ARG A 275 7.13 -5.03 11.81
C ARG A 275 7.71 -3.75 11.25
N GLY A 276 6.90 -2.92 10.60
CA GLY A 276 7.29 -1.59 10.11
C GLY A 276 7.76 -0.67 11.24
N GLN A 277 6.99 -0.62 12.33
CA GLN A 277 7.41 0.13 13.52
C GLN A 277 8.74 -0.36 14.09
N LEU A 278 8.90 -1.68 14.24
CA LEU A 278 10.13 -2.26 14.79
C LEU A 278 11.33 -2.01 13.87
N ALA A 279 11.14 -2.02 12.54
CA ALA A 279 12.18 -1.60 11.60
C ALA A 279 12.57 -0.13 11.80
N GLN A 280 11.60 0.79 11.94
CA GLN A 280 11.89 2.20 12.22
C GLN A 280 12.62 2.40 13.56
N LEU A 281 12.20 1.69 14.62
CA LEU A 281 12.87 1.73 15.93
C LEU A 281 14.30 1.18 15.84
N PHE A 282 14.52 0.14 15.05
CA PHE A 282 15.86 -0.39 14.79
C PHE A 282 16.76 0.64 14.11
N LEU A 283 16.27 1.25 13.02
CA LEU A 283 16.99 2.30 12.28
C LEU A 283 17.28 3.53 13.14
N ALA A 284 16.35 3.88 14.04
CA ALA A 284 16.53 4.95 15.01
C ALA A 284 17.48 4.60 16.17
N GLY A 285 17.93 3.34 16.29
CA GLY A 285 18.79 2.89 17.39
C GLY A 285 18.08 2.79 18.74
N GLN A 286 16.75 2.60 18.71
CA GLN A 286 15.90 2.55 19.91
C GLN A 286 15.54 1.11 20.34
N LEU A 287 15.93 0.09 19.56
CA LEU A 287 15.81 -1.30 19.98
C LEU A 287 17.05 -1.74 20.75
N ASP A 288 16.82 -2.43 21.87
CA ASP A 288 17.87 -3.13 22.60
C ASP A 288 18.25 -4.46 21.94
N GLU A 289 19.35 -5.06 22.40
CA GLU A 289 19.88 -6.33 21.86
C GLU A 289 18.84 -7.46 21.91
N LYS A 290 18.07 -7.53 23.01
CA LYS A 290 17.04 -8.56 23.17
C LYS A 290 15.93 -8.40 22.13
N ALA A 291 15.42 -7.18 21.94
CA ALA A 291 14.39 -6.88 20.96
C ALA A 291 14.89 -7.16 19.53
N VAL A 292 16.14 -6.82 19.21
CA VAL A 292 16.76 -7.11 17.91
C VAL A 292 16.88 -8.62 17.66
N LYS A 293 17.15 -9.41 18.70
CA LYS A 293 17.25 -10.87 18.61
C LYS A 293 15.89 -11.55 18.41
N GLU A 294 14.85 -11.05 19.06
CA GLU A 294 13.51 -11.67 19.08
C GLU A 294 12.59 -11.17 17.93
N SER A 295 12.80 -9.96 17.42
CA SER A 295 11.92 -9.31 16.46
C SER A 295 12.14 -9.80 15.03
N LYS A 296 11.24 -10.66 14.53
CA LYS A 296 11.29 -11.21 13.17
C LYS A 296 10.81 -10.21 12.10
N ILE A 297 11.62 -9.24 11.70
CA ILE A 297 11.19 -8.11 10.85
C ILE A 297 11.67 -8.14 9.40
N VAL A 298 12.60 -9.04 9.06
CA VAL A 298 13.11 -9.21 7.68
C VAL A 298 12.47 -10.45 7.07
N GLN A 299 11.94 -10.33 5.85
CA GLN A 299 11.30 -11.43 5.15
C GLN A 299 12.13 -11.84 3.92
N ASP A 300 12.39 -13.15 3.79
CA ASP A 300 13.02 -13.73 2.60
C ASP A 300 12.01 -13.99 1.48
N ILE A 301 12.52 -14.36 0.30
CA ILE A 301 11.71 -14.66 -0.89
C ILE A 301 10.74 -15.85 -0.72
N LEU A 302 11.00 -16.75 0.25
CA LEU A 302 10.14 -17.89 0.56
C LEU A 302 9.03 -17.53 1.55
N GLY A 303 8.98 -16.26 1.98
CA GLY A 303 7.99 -15.74 2.91
C GLY A 303 8.32 -15.98 4.38
N LYS A 304 9.49 -16.56 4.71
CA LYS A 304 9.92 -16.75 6.10
C LYS A 304 10.42 -15.42 6.66
N TYR A 305 9.98 -15.11 7.88
CA TYR A 305 10.48 -13.97 8.64
C TYR A 305 11.64 -14.37 9.55
N HIS A 306 12.68 -13.55 9.56
CA HIS A 306 13.89 -13.69 10.36
C HIS A 306 14.10 -12.45 11.23
N SER A 307 14.77 -12.60 12.36
CA SER A 307 15.23 -11.44 13.13
C SER A 307 16.50 -10.87 12.53
N ILE A 308 16.79 -9.59 12.78
CA ILE A 308 18.00 -8.95 12.28
C ILE A 308 19.24 -9.67 12.82
N SER A 309 19.24 -10.05 14.11
CA SER A 309 20.36 -10.79 14.69
C SER A 309 20.59 -12.17 14.06
N GLU A 310 19.53 -12.86 13.59
CA GLU A 310 19.62 -14.18 12.96
C GLU A 310 20.38 -14.10 11.63
N ILE A 311 20.13 -13.05 10.84
CA ILE A 311 20.60 -12.95 9.45
C ILE A 311 21.78 -12.00 9.26
N SER A 312 22.04 -11.07 10.18
CA SER A 312 23.13 -10.09 10.05
C SER A 312 24.50 -10.72 9.77
N PRO A 313 24.87 -11.86 10.37
CA PRO A 313 26.13 -12.52 10.00
C PRO A 313 26.17 -12.92 8.51
N GLU A 314 25.11 -13.52 7.97
CA GLU A 314 25.05 -13.93 6.56
C GLU A 314 24.91 -12.74 5.61
N LEU A 315 24.18 -11.69 6.00
CA LEU A 315 24.01 -10.49 5.18
C LEU A 315 25.26 -9.61 5.12
N LEU A 316 25.97 -9.47 6.25
CA LEU A 316 27.03 -8.46 6.39
C LEU A 316 28.44 -9.03 6.24
N TRP A 317 28.64 -10.29 6.61
CA TRP A 317 29.92 -10.98 6.53
C TRP A 317 29.90 -12.18 5.59
N GLY A 318 28.73 -12.55 5.06
CA GLY A 318 28.61 -13.63 4.11
C GLY A 318 29.30 -13.28 2.79
N ASP A 319 29.87 -14.31 2.20
CA ASP A 319 30.46 -14.37 0.87
C ASP A 319 29.41 -14.52 -0.24
N LYS A 320 28.14 -14.75 0.14
CA LYS A 320 27.04 -14.91 -0.80
C LYS A 320 26.44 -13.56 -1.18
N PRO A 321 26.12 -13.36 -2.48
CA PRO A 321 25.42 -12.17 -2.90
C PRO A 321 24.01 -12.10 -2.29
N VAL A 322 23.62 -10.90 -1.88
CA VAL A 322 22.28 -10.56 -1.41
C VAL A 322 21.56 -9.79 -2.51
N ALA A 323 20.32 -10.15 -2.80
CA ALA A 323 19.47 -9.44 -3.76
C ALA A 323 18.01 -9.42 -3.27
N ALA A 324 17.12 -8.73 -4.00
CA ALA A 324 15.69 -8.74 -3.72
C ALA A 324 14.88 -9.17 -4.94
N ALA A 325 13.72 -9.79 -4.71
CA ALA A 325 12.79 -10.17 -5.76
C ALA A 325 11.34 -10.12 -5.26
N LEU A 326 10.40 -10.01 -6.21
CA LEU A 326 8.97 -10.18 -5.92
C LEU A 326 8.66 -11.65 -5.61
N PRO A 327 7.76 -11.93 -4.65
CA PRO A 327 7.30 -13.29 -4.34
C PRO A 327 6.82 -14.06 -5.58
N GLY A 328 7.07 -15.37 -5.60
CA GLY A 328 6.69 -16.26 -6.72
C GLY A 328 7.69 -16.30 -7.88
N ASN A 329 8.83 -15.61 -7.77
CA ASN A 329 9.91 -15.72 -8.73
C ASN A 329 10.69 -17.03 -8.51
N THR A 330 10.40 -18.05 -9.33
CA THR A 330 10.95 -19.40 -9.17
C THR A 330 12.48 -19.47 -9.20
N LEU A 331 13.13 -18.62 -10.00
CA LEU A 331 14.58 -18.59 -10.12
C LEU A 331 15.21 -17.99 -8.84
N ALA A 332 14.67 -16.88 -8.36
CA ALA A 332 15.06 -16.26 -7.11
C ALA A 332 14.86 -17.19 -5.90
N GLU A 333 13.70 -17.87 -5.83
CA GLU A 333 13.45 -18.87 -4.79
C GLU A 333 14.45 -20.03 -4.84
N TYR A 334 14.84 -20.48 -6.03
CA TYR A 334 15.84 -21.53 -6.19
C TYR A 334 17.23 -21.06 -5.75
N LEU A 335 17.67 -19.87 -6.17
CA LEU A 335 18.95 -19.30 -5.73
C LEU A 335 19.03 -19.22 -4.20
N HIS A 336 17.90 -18.88 -3.56
CA HIS A 336 17.78 -18.85 -2.11
C HIS A 336 17.82 -20.25 -1.49
N ARG A 337 16.98 -21.18 -1.95
CA ARG A 337 16.93 -22.59 -1.46
C ARG A 337 18.27 -23.31 -1.62
N SER A 338 18.96 -23.07 -2.73
CA SER A 338 20.27 -23.67 -3.02
C SER A 338 21.44 -22.97 -2.32
N LYS A 339 21.16 -21.97 -1.46
CA LYS A 339 22.15 -21.20 -0.70
C LYS A 339 23.22 -20.54 -1.58
N ARG A 340 22.89 -20.23 -2.83
CA ARG A 340 23.77 -19.53 -3.78
C ARG A 340 23.68 -18.01 -3.62
N ALA A 341 22.55 -17.53 -3.13
CA ALA A 341 22.32 -16.13 -2.80
C ALA A 341 21.33 -16.03 -1.64
N PHE A 342 21.35 -14.93 -0.90
CA PHE A 342 20.27 -14.59 0.03
C PHE A 342 19.29 -13.65 -0.67
N ILE A 343 18.07 -14.09 -0.94
CA ILE A 343 17.08 -13.27 -1.66
C ILE A 343 16.01 -12.78 -0.70
N LEU A 344 15.93 -11.46 -0.58
CA LEU A 344 14.92 -10.73 0.18
C LEU A 344 13.60 -10.68 -0.61
N ASN A 345 12.48 -10.69 0.11
CA ASN A 345 11.22 -10.22 -0.45
C ASN A 345 11.30 -8.68 -0.62
N SER A 346 10.90 -8.15 -1.78
CA SER A 346 10.88 -6.71 -2.06
C SER A 346 10.11 -5.89 -1.01
N THR A 347 9.07 -6.46 -0.39
CA THR A 347 8.33 -5.78 0.69
C THR A 347 9.19 -5.50 1.93
N THR A 348 10.31 -6.21 2.10
CA THR A 348 11.29 -5.90 3.14
C THR A 348 11.98 -4.58 2.86
N LEU A 349 12.34 -4.28 1.60
CA LEU A 349 12.97 -3.01 1.25
C LEU A 349 12.03 -1.85 1.56
N GLU A 350 10.76 -1.96 1.16
CA GLU A 350 9.71 -0.97 1.47
C GLU A 350 9.56 -0.74 2.98
N ARG A 351 9.57 -1.81 3.79
CA ARG A 351 9.45 -1.74 5.25
C ARG A 351 10.59 -0.94 5.88
N PHE A 352 11.80 -1.06 5.33
CA PHE A 352 12.98 -0.34 5.77
C PHE A 352 13.16 1.01 5.06
N ARG A 353 12.29 1.33 4.10
CA ARG A 353 12.37 2.51 3.24
C ARG A 353 13.72 2.59 2.51
N ALA A 354 14.21 1.43 2.06
CA ALA A 354 15.40 1.34 1.25
C ALA A 354 15.00 1.28 -0.23
N ASP A 355 15.62 2.11 -1.07
CA ASP A 355 15.37 2.14 -2.50
C ASP A 355 16.00 0.93 -3.21
N ASN A 356 17.02 0.34 -2.59
CA ASN A 356 17.77 -0.79 -3.13
C ASN A 356 18.37 -1.69 -2.03
N VAL A 357 18.93 -2.82 -2.46
CA VAL A 357 19.49 -3.83 -1.54
C VAL A 357 20.75 -3.31 -0.86
N HIS A 358 21.57 -2.54 -1.56
CA HIS A 358 22.77 -1.92 -0.99
C HIS A 358 22.42 -0.98 0.18
N GLU A 359 21.47 -0.07 -0.02
CA GLU A 359 20.98 0.83 1.02
C GLU A 359 20.42 0.06 2.22
N PHE A 360 19.59 -0.97 1.96
CA PHE A 360 19.07 -1.82 3.02
C PHE A 360 20.20 -2.46 3.85
N MET A 361 21.23 -3.01 3.20
CA MET A 361 22.34 -3.64 3.89
C MET A 361 23.18 -2.66 4.71
N GLU A 362 23.40 -1.45 4.18
CA GLU A 362 24.09 -0.38 4.90
C GLU A 362 23.28 0.08 6.12
N GLN A 363 21.95 0.18 6.00
CA GLN A 363 21.06 0.45 7.12
C GLN A 363 21.12 -0.66 8.20
N ILE A 364 21.14 -1.94 7.80
CA ILE A 364 21.32 -3.07 8.73
C ILE A 364 22.68 -2.98 9.42
N LYS A 365 23.75 -2.70 8.69
CA LYS A 365 25.10 -2.49 9.23
C LYS A 365 25.12 -1.38 10.28
N GLN A 366 24.59 -0.20 9.95
CA GLN A 366 24.55 0.95 10.86
C GLN A 366 23.76 0.66 12.14
N GLY A 367 22.61 0.00 12.03
CA GLY A 367 21.83 -0.40 13.20
C GLY A 367 22.58 -1.43 14.06
N MET A 368 23.22 -2.42 13.43
CA MET A 368 23.99 -3.44 14.14
C MET A 368 25.25 -2.90 14.81
N VAL A 369 25.93 -1.90 14.23
CA VAL A 369 27.11 -1.24 14.85
C VAL A 369 26.78 -0.63 16.20
N ARG A 370 25.55 -0.10 16.37
CA ARG A 370 25.11 0.50 17.65
C ARG A 370 24.95 -0.54 18.77
N ILE A 371 24.66 -1.78 18.41
CA ILE A 371 24.49 -2.90 19.35
C ILE A 371 25.84 -3.60 19.56
N HIS A 372 26.56 -3.79 18.46
CA HIS A 372 27.75 -4.61 18.33
C HIS A 372 28.78 -3.88 17.46
N PRO A 373 29.70 -3.10 18.06
CA PRO A 373 30.62 -2.22 17.33
C PRO A 373 31.50 -2.91 16.28
N TRP A 374 31.71 -4.23 16.37
CA TRP A 374 32.52 -4.99 15.41
C TRP A 374 31.89 -5.11 14.02
N TYR A 375 30.60 -4.81 13.83
CA TYR A 375 29.99 -4.77 12.49
C TYR A 375 30.48 -3.58 11.63
N LYS A 376 31.24 -2.65 12.19
CA LYS A 376 31.76 -1.48 11.45
C LYS A 376 32.64 -1.91 10.26
N ASP A 377 33.35 -3.03 10.43
CA ASP A 377 34.31 -3.58 9.47
C ASP A 377 33.65 -4.53 8.47
N ALA A 378 32.33 -4.75 8.58
CA ALA A 378 31.59 -5.60 7.67
C ALA A 378 31.55 -5.00 6.25
N ASN A 379 31.75 -5.86 5.24
CA ASN A 379 31.77 -5.47 3.84
C ASN A 379 30.74 -6.31 3.07
N PRO A 380 29.51 -5.82 2.92
CA PRO A 380 28.38 -6.65 2.57
C PRO A 380 28.26 -6.74 1.03
N VAL A 381 28.00 -7.93 0.48
CA VAL A 381 27.96 -8.17 -0.98
C VAL A 381 26.54 -8.00 -1.53
N ALA A 382 26.19 -6.78 -1.94
CA ALA A 382 24.89 -6.46 -2.52
C ALA A 382 24.89 -6.61 -4.04
N VAL A 383 23.83 -7.17 -4.61
CA VAL A 383 23.58 -7.26 -6.05
C VAL A 383 22.20 -6.72 -6.36
N GLU A 384 22.12 -5.74 -7.26
CA GLU A 384 20.88 -5.01 -7.55
C GLU A 384 19.86 -5.83 -8.33
N ASP A 385 20.30 -6.52 -9.38
CA ASP A 385 19.46 -7.50 -10.07
C ASP A 385 19.98 -8.91 -9.75
N PHE A 386 19.14 -9.73 -9.12
CA PHE A 386 19.49 -11.12 -8.81
C PHE A 386 19.85 -11.93 -10.07
N ARG A 387 19.46 -11.47 -11.27
CA ARG A 387 19.89 -12.08 -12.55
C ARG A 387 21.36 -11.84 -12.87
N GLU A 388 22.01 -10.84 -12.29
CA GLU A 388 23.47 -10.67 -12.43
C GLU A 388 24.20 -11.82 -11.76
N ILE A 389 23.66 -12.34 -10.66
CA ILE A 389 24.14 -13.57 -10.03
C ILE A 389 24.08 -14.73 -11.03
N CYS A 390 23.12 -14.72 -11.96
CA CYS A 390 23.00 -15.72 -13.03
C CYS A 390 23.98 -15.53 -14.19
N ARG A 391 24.60 -14.35 -14.39
CA ARG A 391 25.46 -14.07 -15.58
C ARG A 391 26.69 -14.97 -15.64
N ASP A 392 27.31 -15.26 -14.50
CA ASP A 392 28.44 -16.20 -14.42
C ASP A 392 28.00 -17.66 -14.59
N PHE A 393 26.69 -17.90 -14.60
CA PHE A 393 26.11 -19.19 -14.89
C PHE A 393 25.34 -19.17 -16.23
N SER A 394 25.96 -18.66 -17.29
CA SER A 394 25.37 -18.47 -18.64
C SER A 394 24.77 -19.74 -19.30
N GLU A 395 24.70 -20.86 -18.59
CA GLU A 395 24.13 -22.12 -19.03
C GLU A 395 23.45 -22.87 -17.87
N LEU A 396 22.77 -22.20 -16.92
CA LEU A 396 21.97 -22.92 -15.91
C LEU A 396 20.84 -23.67 -16.60
N ARG A 397 21.13 -24.93 -16.89
CA ARG A 397 20.24 -25.95 -17.37
C ARG A 397 20.02 -26.90 -16.22
N LEU A 398 19.22 -26.45 -15.27
CA LEU A 398 19.09 -27.13 -13.99
C LEU A 398 17.91 -28.11 -14.06
N PRO A 399 18.12 -29.42 -13.85
CA PRO A 399 17.03 -30.36 -13.75
C PRO A 399 16.18 -30.06 -12.50
N LEU A 400 14.85 -30.11 -12.65
CA LEU A 400 13.89 -30.02 -11.56
C LEU A 400 13.52 -31.42 -11.08
N SER A 401 13.45 -31.61 -9.77
CA SER A 401 12.99 -32.88 -9.22
C SER A 401 11.51 -33.12 -9.54
N PRO A 402 11.07 -34.35 -9.87
CA PRO A 402 9.65 -34.67 -10.05
C PRO A 402 8.74 -34.31 -8.88
N LYS A 403 9.30 -34.15 -7.67
CA LYS A 403 8.57 -33.71 -6.47
C LYS A 403 8.17 -32.23 -6.51
N GLU A 404 8.83 -31.43 -7.33
CA GLU A 404 8.61 -29.97 -7.46
C GLU A 404 7.65 -29.63 -8.61
N TRP A 405 7.23 -30.63 -9.38
CA TRP A 405 6.35 -30.46 -10.53
C TRP A 405 4.90 -30.26 -10.06
N THR A 406 4.19 -29.36 -10.72
CA THR A 406 2.74 -29.24 -10.56
C THR A 406 2.05 -30.47 -11.18
N LYS A 407 0.78 -30.70 -10.84
CA LYS A 407 -0.01 -31.78 -11.43
C LYS A 407 -0.12 -31.62 -12.95
N GLU A 408 -0.23 -30.37 -13.41
CA GLU A 408 -0.29 -29.97 -14.80
C GLU A 408 1.02 -30.26 -15.54
N GLU A 409 2.15 -29.92 -14.93
CA GLU A 409 3.49 -30.20 -15.46
C GLU A 409 3.73 -31.70 -15.58
N GLN A 410 3.36 -32.45 -14.53
CA GLN A 410 3.45 -33.91 -14.53
C GLN A 410 2.61 -34.53 -15.65
N ALA A 411 1.41 -34.01 -15.91
CA ALA A 411 0.55 -34.46 -17.01
C ALA A 411 1.22 -34.26 -18.38
N ALA A 412 1.77 -33.07 -18.63
CA ALA A 412 2.42 -32.76 -19.90
C ALA A 412 3.67 -33.63 -20.12
N VAL A 413 4.53 -33.76 -19.12
CA VAL A 413 5.75 -34.59 -19.19
C VAL A 413 5.42 -36.07 -19.35
N THR A 414 4.37 -36.57 -18.69
CA THR A 414 3.93 -37.96 -18.85
C THR A 414 3.57 -38.26 -20.29
N VAL A 415 2.78 -37.38 -20.92
CA VAL A 415 2.37 -37.55 -22.32
C VAL A 415 3.55 -37.43 -23.27
N LEU A 416 4.44 -36.44 -23.07
CA LEU A 416 5.66 -36.30 -23.89
C LEU A 416 6.54 -37.56 -23.81
N ASN A 417 6.68 -38.17 -22.63
CA ASN A 417 7.38 -39.44 -22.49
C ASN A 417 6.66 -40.59 -23.22
N GLN A 418 5.33 -40.67 -23.16
CA GLN A 418 4.55 -41.72 -23.84
C GLN A 418 4.71 -41.66 -25.36
N ILE A 419 4.79 -40.46 -25.93
CA ILE A 419 4.92 -40.26 -27.37
C ILE A 419 6.36 -40.13 -27.85
N SER A 420 7.34 -40.14 -26.93
CA SER A 420 8.74 -39.86 -27.22
C SER A 420 9.31 -40.75 -28.33
N GLY A 421 9.00 -42.05 -28.30
CA GLY A 421 9.41 -43.00 -29.34
C GLY A 421 8.79 -42.70 -30.71
N LYS A 422 7.55 -42.21 -30.75
CA LYS A 422 6.87 -41.83 -32.00
C LYS A 422 7.45 -40.53 -32.60
N VAL A 423 7.87 -39.59 -31.75
CA VAL A 423 8.62 -38.40 -32.21
C VAL A 423 9.94 -38.82 -32.83
N PHE A 424 10.66 -39.75 -32.20
CA PHE A 424 11.88 -40.32 -32.74
C PHE A 424 11.66 -41.02 -34.10
N GLU A 425 10.51 -41.67 -34.28
CA GLU A 425 10.10 -42.27 -35.54
C GLU A 425 9.76 -41.27 -36.66
N CYS A 426 9.64 -39.97 -36.38
CA CYS A 426 9.50 -38.96 -37.43
C CYS A 426 10.83 -38.65 -38.15
N ILE A 427 11.95 -38.98 -37.53
CA ILE A 427 13.29 -38.76 -38.11
C ILE A 427 13.51 -39.77 -39.24
N VAL A 428 13.94 -39.31 -40.43
CA VAL A 428 14.22 -40.22 -41.57
C VAL A 428 15.29 -41.24 -41.18
N GLY A 429 15.11 -42.52 -41.55
CA GLY A 429 15.95 -43.63 -41.07
C GLY A 429 17.46 -43.43 -41.21
N ARG A 430 17.92 -42.79 -42.30
CA ARG A 430 19.34 -42.44 -42.50
C ARG A 430 19.92 -41.51 -41.43
N HIS A 431 19.08 -40.66 -40.84
CA HIS A 431 19.45 -39.70 -39.79
C HIS A 431 19.31 -40.27 -38.37
N ARG A 432 18.75 -41.48 -38.21
CA ARG A 432 18.62 -42.14 -36.89
C ARG A 432 19.89 -42.85 -36.44
N LYS A 433 20.86 -43.07 -37.33
CA LYS A 433 22.07 -43.83 -37.01
C LYS A 433 22.86 -43.12 -35.90
N GLY A 434 22.99 -43.77 -34.75
CA GLY A 434 23.66 -43.22 -33.57
C GLY A 434 22.76 -42.45 -32.59
N LEU A 435 21.45 -42.37 -32.86
CA LEU A 435 20.45 -41.79 -31.96
C LEU A 435 19.65 -42.89 -31.24
N GLY A 436 19.16 -42.56 -30.04
CA GLY A 436 18.27 -43.43 -29.25
C GLY A 436 17.08 -42.65 -28.69
N ILE A 437 16.05 -43.36 -28.23
CA ILE A 437 14.87 -42.77 -27.57
C ILE A 437 15.31 -42.13 -26.24
N ARG A 438 14.84 -40.91 -25.99
CA ARG A 438 15.23 -40.10 -24.82
C ARG A 438 14.05 -39.93 -23.86
N ARG A 439 14.36 -39.90 -22.56
CA ARG A 439 13.40 -39.51 -21.52
C ARG A 439 13.16 -38.01 -21.55
N VAL A 440 11.93 -37.58 -21.34
CA VAL A 440 11.58 -36.17 -21.19
C VAL A 440 11.54 -35.79 -19.72
N ASP A 441 12.27 -34.75 -19.34
CA ASP A 441 12.34 -34.20 -17.99
C ASP A 441 12.00 -32.70 -17.99
N LEU A 442 11.90 -32.11 -16.78
CA LEU A 442 11.74 -30.66 -16.60
C LEU A 442 12.96 -30.05 -15.92
N GLY A 443 13.18 -28.79 -16.23
CA GLY A 443 14.20 -27.99 -15.60
C GLY A 443 13.85 -26.51 -15.57
N VAL A 444 14.76 -25.71 -15.04
CA VAL A 444 14.71 -24.25 -15.12
C VAL A 444 15.94 -23.79 -15.88
N SER A 445 15.71 -22.91 -16.84
CA SER A 445 16.76 -22.17 -17.51
C SER A 445 16.39 -20.69 -17.65
N ASP A 446 17.42 -19.85 -17.62
CA ASP A 446 17.35 -18.44 -17.91
C ASP A 446 17.41 -18.14 -19.41
N THR A 447 18.05 -19.02 -20.19
CA THR A 447 18.31 -18.85 -21.62
C THR A 447 17.66 -19.91 -22.52
N ALA A 448 17.62 -21.18 -22.09
CA ALA A 448 17.18 -22.30 -22.92
C ALA A 448 15.67 -22.60 -22.79
N LYS A 449 15.00 -22.88 -23.92
CA LYS A 449 13.59 -23.35 -23.93
C LYS A 449 13.49 -24.86 -23.71
N SER A 450 14.49 -25.58 -24.20
CA SER A 450 14.74 -27.01 -24.04
C SER A 450 16.24 -27.26 -24.18
N TRP A 451 16.71 -28.41 -23.71
CA TRP A 451 18.08 -28.87 -23.92
C TRP A 451 18.16 -30.39 -23.81
N THR A 452 19.25 -30.98 -24.26
CA THR A 452 19.51 -32.42 -24.21
C THR A 452 20.97 -32.70 -23.90
N ASP A 453 21.25 -33.88 -23.35
CA ASP A 453 22.62 -34.43 -23.22
C ASP A 453 23.08 -35.18 -24.49
N GLY A 454 22.27 -35.17 -25.55
CA GLY A 454 22.56 -35.83 -26.82
C GLY A 454 22.33 -37.35 -26.81
N SER A 455 21.98 -37.96 -25.68
CA SER A 455 21.92 -39.43 -25.58
C SER A 455 20.76 -39.98 -24.77
N SER A 456 20.51 -39.47 -23.56
CA SER A 456 19.61 -40.10 -22.58
C SER A 456 18.35 -39.31 -22.30
N HIS A 457 18.40 -37.97 -22.34
CA HIS A 457 17.25 -37.14 -21.94
C HIS A 457 17.12 -35.84 -22.73
N ILE A 458 15.88 -35.34 -22.79
CA ILE A 458 15.49 -34.02 -23.27
C ILE A 458 14.78 -33.32 -22.12
N THR A 459 15.27 -32.15 -21.72
CA THR A 459 14.70 -31.37 -20.63
C THR A 459 14.02 -30.14 -21.20
N PHE A 460 12.77 -29.92 -20.81
CA PHE A 460 12.04 -28.68 -21.12
C PHE A 460 12.14 -27.69 -19.97
N ASP A 461 12.32 -26.40 -20.30
CA ASP A 461 12.17 -25.35 -19.31
C ASP A 461 10.71 -25.28 -18.81
N ARG A 462 10.54 -24.99 -17.51
CA ARG A 462 9.23 -24.90 -16.86
C ARG A 462 8.30 -23.87 -17.53
N LYS A 463 8.83 -22.77 -18.08
CA LYS A 463 8.02 -21.80 -18.84
C LYS A 463 7.62 -22.35 -20.20
N THR A 464 8.45 -23.19 -20.80
CA THR A 464 8.17 -23.84 -22.09
C THR A 464 7.10 -24.92 -21.95
N ILE A 465 7.16 -25.79 -20.93
CA ILE A 465 6.15 -26.85 -20.75
C ILE A 465 4.74 -26.29 -20.52
N ALA A 466 4.63 -25.06 -19.99
CA ALA A 466 3.35 -24.36 -19.84
C ALA A 466 2.62 -24.11 -21.18
N LEU A 467 3.31 -24.23 -22.33
CA LEU A 467 2.69 -24.21 -23.66
C LEU A 467 1.64 -25.32 -23.83
N ALA A 468 1.71 -26.43 -23.10
CA ALA A 468 0.70 -27.50 -23.14
C ALA A 468 -0.73 -26.97 -22.86
N ARG A 469 -0.85 -25.86 -22.11
CA ARG A 469 -2.13 -25.20 -21.80
C ARG A 469 -2.70 -24.37 -22.95
N ARG A 470 -1.93 -24.11 -24.01
CA ARG A 470 -2.33 -23.27 -25.15
C ARG A 470 -3.07 -24.04 -26.25
N GLY A 471 -3.60 -25.22 -25.92
CA GLY A 471 -4.31 -26.07 -26.87
C GLY A 471 -3.38 -26.75 -27.87
N ILE A 472 -3.93 -27.19 -28.99
CA ILE A 472 -3.20 -27.93 -30.03
C ILE A 472 -1.96 -27.18 -30.56
N GLY A 473 -2.03 -25.85 -30.72
CA GLY A 473 -0.89 -25.05 -31.17
C GLY A 473 0.28 -25.03 -30.18
N GLY A 474 0.00 -25.15 -28.88
CA GLY A 474 1.04 -25.31 -27.86
C GLY A 474 1.74 -26.66 -27.95
N TRP A 475 0.98 -27.72 -28.20
CA TRP A 475 1.52 -29.07 -28.42
C TRP A 475 2.36 -29.16 -29.70
N GLN A 476 1.97 -28.47 -30.76
CA GLN A 476 2.78 -28.36 -31.98
C GLN A 476 4.18 -27.79 -31.69
N LEU A 477 4.24 -26.72 -30.87
CA LEU A 477 5.52 -26.12 -30.48
C LEU A 477 6.36 -27.08 -29.62
N LEU A 478 5.75 -27.78 -28.66
CA LEU A 478 6.45 -28.76 -27.81
C LEU A 478 7.01 -29.92 -28.63
N LEU A 479 6.25 -30.45 -29.58
CA LEU A 479 6.70 -31.54 -30.46
C LEU A 479 7.84 -31.09 -31.38
N ASN A 480 7.72 -29.91 -31.98
CA ASN A 480 8.77 -29.34 -32.81
C ASN A 480 10.08 -29.13 -32.02
N MET A 481 9.99 -28.60 -30.80
CA MET A 481 11.15 -28.46 -29.92
C MET A 481 11.73 -29.83 -29.54
N MET A 482 10.90 -30.81 -29.19
CA MET A 482 11.36 -32.16 -28.88
C MET A 482 12.08 -32.81 -30.07
N LEU A 483 11.55 -32.64 -31.28
CA LEU A 483 12.15 -33.13 -32.51
C LEU A 483 13.50 -32.43 -32.78
N GLN A 484 13.57 -31.12 -32.55
CA GLN A 484 14.80 -30.34 -32.65
C GLN A 484 15.89 -30.92 -31.73
N GLU A 485 15.56 -31.18 -30.47
CA GLU A 485 16.51 -31.74 -29.49
C GLU A 485 16.97 -33.16 -29.87
N TYR A 486 16.08 -33.99 -30.43
CA TYR A 486 16.45 -35.32 -30.91
C TYR A 486 17.51 -35.32 -32.01
N LEU A 487 17.57 -34.27 -32.84
CA LEU A 487 18.53 -34.16 -33.94
C LEU A 487 19.94 -33.73 -33.47
N LEU A 488 20.08 -33.40 -32.19
CA LEU A 488 21.35 -33.03 -31.55
C LEU A 488 22.04 -34.27 -30.97
N ASN A 489 23.35 -34.44 -31.22
CA ASN A 489 24.17 -35.56 -30.74
C ASN A 489 25.07 -35.20 -29.54
N SER A 490 24.97 -33.98 -29.02
CA SER A 490 25.81 -33.45 -27.94
C SER A 490 25.03 -32.39 -27.17
N PRO A 491 25.34 -32.15 -25.88
CA PRO A 491 24.94 -30.90 -25.23
C PRO A 491 25.39 -29.71 -26.07
N VAL A 492 24.48 -28.75 -26.23
CA VAL A 492 24.56 -27.62 -27.16
C VAL A 492 25.94 -26.95 -27.17
N SER A 493 26.59 -26.89 -28.35
CA SER A 493 27.32 -25.70 -28.78
C SER A 493 26.46 -25.01 -29.84
N GLU A 494 26.25 -23.69 -29.74
CA GLU A 494 25.39 -22.93 -30.67
C GLU A 494 25.81 -23.12 -32.14
N GLU A 495 27.10 -23.38 -32.36
CA GLU A 495 27.71 -23.66 -33.68
C GLU A 495 27.05 -24.84 -34.43
N PHE A 496 26.67 -25.92 -33.73
CA PHE A 496 26.13 -27.13 -34.37
C PHE A 496 24.69 -26.97 -34.88
N SER A 497 23.93 -26.04 -34.26
CA SER A 497 22.52 -25.76 -34.61
C SER A 497 22.37 -24.81 -35.80
N ALA A 498 23.46 -24.11 -36.18
CA ALA A 498 23.50 -23.19 -37.29
C ALA A 498 23.94 -23.85 -38.62
N GLU A 499 24.34 -25.12 -38.60
CA GLU A 499 24.81 -25.82 -39.79
C GLU A 499 23.66 -26.10 -40.79
N PRO A 500 23.85 -25.85 -42.10
CA PRO A 500 22.84 -26.16 -43.12
C PRO A 500 22.33 -27.61 -43.08
N ALA A 501 23.20 -28.56 -42.71
CA ALA A 501 22.86 -29.97 -42.55
C ALA A 501 21.87 -30.23 -41.40
N PHE A 502 21.87 -29.40 -40.34
CA PHE A 502 20.86 -29.46 -39.29
C PHE A 502 19.48 -29.05 -39.81
N TYR A 503 19.41 -27.89 -40.48
CA TYR A 503 18.16 -27.40 -41.06
C TYR A 503 17.57 -28.36 -42.08
N GLN A 504 18.41 -28.99 -42.91
CA GLN A 504 17.96 -30.04 -43.83
C GLN A 504 17.37 -31.24 -43.08
N ARG A 505 18.03 -31.74 -42.03
CA ARG A 505 17.52 -32.86 -41.22
C ARG A 505 16.19 -32.52 -40.54
N TYR A 506 16.08 -31.32 -39.98
CA TYR A 506 14.87 -30.84 -39.33
C TYR A 506 13.73 -30.65 -40.33
N HIS A 507 14.01 -30.03 -41.48
CA HIS A 507 13.04 -29.89 -42.57
C HIS A 507 12.57 -31.26 -43.08
N GLU A 508 13.50 -32.21 -43.26
CA GLU A 508 13.13 -33.57 -43.69
C GLU A 508 12.26 -34.30 -42.66
N ALA A 509 12.55 -34.17 -41.36
CA ALA A 509 11.76 -34.80 -40.30
C ALA A 509 10.37 -34.16 -40.13
N THR A 510 10.25 -32.86 -40.38
CA THR A 510 8.95 -32.14 -40.29
C THR A 510 8.10 -32.27 -41.56
N ILE A 511 8.71 -32.29 -42.75
CA ILE A 511 8.02 -32.33 -44.05
C ILE A 511 7.86 -33.74 -44.63
N TYR A 512 8.86 -34.61 -44.54
CA TYR A 512 8.71 -36.01 -44.99
C TYR A 512 8.13 -36.92 -43.91
N GLY A 513 8.16 -36.48 -42.65
CA GLY A 513 7.45 -37.10 -41.53
C GLY A 513 6.04 -36.53 -41.30
N LEU A 514 5.48 -35.77 -42.24
CA LEU A 514 4.32 -34.89 -42.02
C LEU A 514 2.99 -35.63 -41.73
N GLU A 515 2.76 -36.79 -42.37
CA GLU A 515 1.64 -37.68 -42.02
C GLU A 515 1.79 -38.27 -40.60
N PRO A 516 2.93 -38.88 -40.22
CA PRO A 516 3.21 -39.26 -38.83
C PRO A 516 3.10 -38.10 -37.84
N HIS A 517 3.59 -36.91 -38.19
CA HIS A 517 3.69 -35.76 -37.29
C HIS A 517 2.32 -35.14 -36.97
N SER A 518 1.42 -35.01 -37.96
CA SER A 518 0.07 -34.50 -37.75
C SER A 518 -0.79 -35.46 -36.91
N ALA A 519 -0.75 -36.76 -37.23
CA ALA A 519 -1.42 -37.78 -36.42
C ALA A 519 -0.86 -37.86 -34.99
N LEU A 520 0.46 -37.65 -34.84
CA LEU A 520 1.14 -37.60 -33.56
C LEU A 520 0.72 -36.40 -32.72
N LEU A 521 0.60 -35.22 -33.34
CA LEU A 521 0.09 -34.01 -32.69
C LEU A 521 -1.31 -34.24 -32.11
N GLU A 522 -2.22 -34.78 -32.91
CA GLU A 522 -3.56 -35.09 -32.43
C GLU A 522 -3.54 -36.08 -31.28
N THR A 523 -2.74 -37.14 -31.40
CA THR A 523 -2.61 -38.18 -30.38
C THR A 523 -2.08 -37.60 -29.07
N ALA A 524 -1.00 -36.82 -29.13
CA ALA A 524 -0.39 -36.18 -27.97
C ALA A 524 -1.39 -35.26 -27.26
N PHE A 525 -2.06 -34.42 -28.04
CA PHE A 525 -3.04 -33.49 -27.51
C PHE A 525 -4.25 -34.20 -26.87
N LYS A 526 -4.80 -35.23 -27.51
CA LYS A 526 -5.89 -36.06 -26.97
C LYS A 526 -5.47 -36.75 -25.67
N LEU A 527 -4.27 -37.34 -25.63
CA LEU A 527 -3.73 -37.98 -24.43
C LEU A 527 -3.59 -37.00 -23.26
N TYR A 528 -3.12 -35.77 -23.51
CA TYR A 528 -3.01 -34.74 -22.48
C TYR A 528 -4.36 -34.34 -21.90
N VAL A 529 -5.36 -34.08 -22.74
CA VAL A 529 -6.70 -33.71 -22.28
C VAL A 529 -7.33 -34.84 -21.45
N ASN A 530 -7.22 -36.09 -21.93
CA ASN A 530 -7.71 -37.26 -21.19
C ASN A 530 -6.98 -37.45 -19.86
N TYR A 531 -5.65 -37.28 -19.83
CA TYR A 531 -4.86 -37.38 -18.60
C TYR A 531 -5.26 -36.29 -17.59
N CYS A 532 -5.40 -35.04 -18.04
CA CYS A 532 -5.84 -33.93 -17.19
C CYS A 532 -7.20 -34.22 -16.56
N ARG A 533 -8.18 -34.68 -17.35
CA ARG A 533 -9.51 -35.05 -16.81
C ARG A 533 -9.43 -36.18 -15.80
N LYS A 534 -8.74 -37.28 -16.13
CA LYS A 534 -8.54 -38.43 -15.24
C LYS A 534 -7.90 -38.06 -13.90
N LYS A 535 -7.09 -37.00 -13.87
CA LYS A 535 -6.42 -36.49 -12.66
C LYS A 535 -7.14 -35.30 -12.00
N GLY A 536 -8.31 -34.90 -12.49
CA GLY A 536 -9.06 -33.76 -11.97
C GLY A 536 -8.37 -32.41 -12.17
N ILE A 537 -7.56 -32.29 -13.22
CA ILE A 537 -6.82 -31.07 -13.58
C ILE A 537 -7.71 -30.20 -14.47
N ALA A 538 -7.88 -28.93 -14.10
CA ALA A 538 -8.72 -28.00 -14.86
C ALA A 538 -8.14 -27.70 -16.25
N VAL A 539 -8.97 -27.85 -17.28
CA VAL A 539 -8.63 -27.59 -18.68
C VAL A 539 -9.42 -26.38 -19.18
N ASN A 540 -8.77 -25.44 -19.87
CA ASN A 540 -9.46 -24.23 -20.35
C ASN A 540 -10.39 -24.53 -21.55
N GLN A 541 -11.36 -23.65 -21.79
CA GLN A 541 -12.35 -23.82 -22.87
C GLN A 541 -11.72 -23.95 -24.26
N ARG A 542 -10.62 -23.23 -24.55
CA ARG A 542 -9.93 -23.31 -25.84
C ARG A 542 -9.36 -24.71 -26.09
N THR A 543 -8.80 -25.34 -25.05
CA THR A 543 -8.28 -26.70 -25.12
C THR A 543 -9.41 -27.73 -25.27
N ILE A 544 -10.55 -27.52 -24.61
CA ILE A 544 -11.74 -28.37 -24.78
C ILE A 544 -12.29 -28.28 -26.21
N ALA A 545 -12.49 -27.08 -26.73
CA ALA A 545 -12.97 -26.86 -28.09
C ALA A 545 -12.05 -27.52 -29.13
N GLY A 546 -10.73 -27.42 -28.94
CA GLY A 546 -9.76 -28.11 -29.80
C GLY A 546 -9.86 -29.64 -29.72
N PHE A 547 -10.14 -30.20 -28.54
CA PHE A 547 -10.28 -31.64 -28.36
C PHE A 547 -11.53 -32.18 -29.05
N ASP A 548 -12.65 -31.47 -28.91
CA ASP A 548 -13.93 -31.83 -29.52
C ASP A 548 -13.84 -31.76 -31.07
N LEU A 549 -13.17 -30.73 -31.61
CA LEU A 549 -12.94 -30.59 -33.06
C LEU A 549 -12.17 -31.77 -33.66
N LEU A 550 -11.27 -32.39 -32.91
CA LEU A 550 -10.50 -33.54 -33.36
C LEU A 550 -11.24 -34.88 -33.14
N GLY A 551 -12.52 -34.84 -32.78
CA GLY A 551 -13.31 -36.04 -32.48
C GLY A 551 -12.81 -36.80 -31.25
N GLY A 552 -12.19 -36.11 -30.30
CA GLY A 552 -11.77 -36.70 -29.04
C GLY A 552 -12.96 -37.31 -28.30
N ARG A 553 -12.86 -38.58 -27.91
CA ARG A 553 -13.85 -39.24 -27.06
C ARG A 553 -13.26 -39.38 -25.66
N PHE A 554 -14.06 -39.06 -24.66
CA PHE A 554 -13.66 -39.27 -23.27
C PHE A 554 -13.68 -40.76 -22.97
N GLU A 555 -12.53 -41.29 -22.55
CA GLU A 555 -12.44 -42.66 -22.02
C GLU A 555 -12.97 -42.65 -20.59
N GLU A 556 -14.30 -42.58 -20.43
CA GLU A 556 -14.98 -42.78 -19.13
C GLU A 556 -15.75 -44.11 -19.04
N ASP A 557 -15.72 -44.96 -20.08
CA ASP A 557 -16.40 -46.27 -20.09
C ASP A 557 -15.46 -47.46 -20.41
N ARG A 558 -14.36 -47.61 -19.65
CA ARG A 558 -13.69 -48.92 -19.44
C ARG A 558 -13.03 -49.04 -18.06
#